data_AF-A0A5B8EFY6-F1
#
_entry.id   AF-A0A5B8EFY6-F1
#
_cell.length_a   1.000
_cell.length_b   1.000
_cell.length_c   1.000
_cell.angle_alpha   90.00
_cell.angle_beta   90.00
_cell.angle_gamma   90.00
#
_symmetry.space_group_name_H-M   'P 1'
#
loop_
_entity.id
_entity.type
_entity.pdbx_description
1 polymer ?
#
loop_
_entity_poly.entity_id
_entity_poly.type
_entity_poly.pdbx_seq_one_letter_code
_entity_poly.pdbx_strand_id
1 'polypeptide(L)'
;MYLFNPKRFKGSLSLTEKDMTLLQLICRLGFVNDSQLDMLYSVVQHYPTRFFHPILLKWTQYSGLLQKRKKPRTITSTSVIRNVYIPTKICRSFLNENGFVLDDDPLVAVNSHNEQAIEVVV
;
A
#
# COMPACT_ATOMS: atom_id res chain seq x y z
N MET A 1 5.31 4.17 -18.35
CA MET A 1 3.91 3.84 -17.98
C MET A 1 3.84 2.33 -17.82
N TYR A 2 3.39 1.86 -16.65
CA TYR A 2 3.41 0.45 -16.28
C TYR A 2 1.99 -0.11 -16.32
N LEU A 3 1.81 -1.31 -16.86
CA LEU A 3 0.49 -1.92 -17.05
C LEU A 3 0.35 -3.14 -16.13
N PHE A 4 -0.51 -3.00 -15.13
CA PHE A 4 -0.87 -4.10 -14.23
C PHE A 4 -2.16 -4.77 -14.71
N ASN A 5 -2.09 -6.08 -14.96
CA ASN A 5 -3.21 -6.89 -15.47
C ASN A 5 -3.62 -7.93 -14.43
N PRO A 6 -4.60 -7.65 -13.55
CA PRO A 6 -5.02 -8.60 -12.53
C PRO A 6 -5.80 -9.75 -13.17
N LYS A 7 -5.46 -11.01 -12.83
CA LYS A 7 -6.12 -12.22 -13.40
C LYS A 7 -7.66 -12.22 -13.26
N ARG A 8 -8.22 -11.55 -12.25
CA ARG A 8 -9.66 -11.51 -11.96
C ARG A 8 -10.38 -10.25 -12.46
N PHE A 9 -9.65 -9.26 -12.98
CA PHE A 9 -10.23 -8.00 -13.46
C PHE A 9 -10.13 -7.98 -14.99
N LYS A 10 -11.26 -7.80 -15.68
CA LYS A 10 -11.28 -7.59 -17.14
C LYS A 10 -10.87 -6.15 -17.47
N GLY A 11 -9.59 -5.84 -17.26
CA GLY A 11 -9.01 -4.54 -17.58
C GLY A 11 -7.55 -4.45 -17.17
N SER A 12 -6.88 -3.39 -17.64
CA SER A 12 -5.54 -3.03 -17.22
C SER A 12 -5.58 -1.82 -16.31
N LEU A 13 -4.70 -1.80 -15.32
CA LEU A 13 -4.45 -0.64 -14.49
C LEU A 13 -3.16 0.00 -14.98
N SER A 14 -3.28 1.19 -15.56
CA SER A 14 -2.12 2.00 -15.92
C SER A 14 -1.59 2.70 -14.68
N LEU A 15 -0.29 2.55 -14.44
CA LEU A 15 0.44 3.14 -13.33
C LEU A 15 1.54 4.05 -13.86
N THR A 16 1.64 5.22 -13.25
CA THR A 16 2.74 6.17 -13.47
C THR A 16 3.96 5.75 -12.65
N GLU A 17 5.11 6.35 -12.93
CA GLU A 17 6.33 6.13 -12.12
C GLU A 17 6.15 6.57 -10.66
N LYS A 18 5.37 7.64 -10.44
CA LYS A 18 4.98 8.07 -9.09
C LYS A 18 4.15 7.00 -8.38
N ASP A 19 3.22 6.36 -9.08
CA ASP A 19 2.44 5.25 -8.50
C ASP A 19 3.34 4.07 -8.11
N MET A 20 4.31 3.72 -8.96
CA MET A 20 5.28 2.66 -8.67
C MET A 20 6.14 3.01 -7.45
N THR A 21 6.61 4.25 -7.37
CA THR A 21 7.40 4.76 -6.24
C THR A 21 6.58 4.69 -4.94
N LEU A 22 5.31 5.10 -4.98
CA LEU A 22 4.43 5.01 -3.82
C LEU A 22 4.22 3.55 -3.39
N LEU A 23 3.98 2.64 -4.32
CA LEU A 23 3.83 1.22 -4.03
C LEU A 23 5.12 0.63 -3.44
N GLN A 24 6.29 1.05 -3.92
CA GLN A 24 7.58 0.65 -3.36
C GLN A 24 7.72 1.10 -1.90
N LEU A 25 7.36 2.34 -1.58
CA LEU A 25 7.37 2.85 -0.20
C LEU A 25 6.43 2.04 0.70
N ILE A 26 5.21 1.75 0.23
CA ILE A 26 4.26 0.92 0.99
C ILE A 26 4.81 -0.50 1.22
N CYS A 27 5.50 -1.09 0.22
CA CYS A 27 6.16 -2.39 0.34
C CYS A 27 7.29 -2.41 1.39
N ARG A 28 8.03 -1.30 1.53
CA ARG A 28 9.09 -1.15 2.54
C ARG A 28 8.54 -1.02 3.95
N LEU A 29 7.40 -0.34 4.12
CA LEU A 29 6.75 -0.19 5.43
C LEU A 29 5.95 -1.44 5.84
N GLY A 30 5.57 -2.29 4.88
CA GLY A 30 4.80 -3.51 5.11
C GLY A 30 3.29 -3.28 5.22
N PHE A 31 2.83 -2.14 5.74
CA PHE A 31 1.44 -1.69 5.61
C PHE A 31 1.33 -0.19 5.88
N VAL A 32 0.22 0.43 5.47
CA VAL A 32 -0.09 1.83 5.78
C VAL A 32 -1.56 2.03 6.08
N ASN A 33 -1.92 2.98 6.94
CA ASN A 33 -3.30 3.47 7.10
C ASN A 33 -3.63 4.61 6.11
N ASP A 34 -4.87 5.09 6.11
CA ASP A 34 -5.31 6.16 5.20
C ASP A 34 -4.47 7.45 5.36
N SER A 35 -4.11 7.85 6.59
CA SER A 35 -3.32 9.07 6.84
C SER A 35 -1.87 8.94 6.38
N GLN A 36 -1.24 7.80 6.66
CA GLN A 36 0.11 7.49 6.18
C GLN A 36 0.16 7.43 4.66
N LEU A 37 -0.88 6.88 4.02
CA LEU A 37 -1.00 6.85 2.56
C LEU A 37 -1.06 8.26 1.96
N ASP A 38 -1.88 9.15 2.53
CA ASP A 38 -1.97 10.55 2.08
C ASP A 38 -0.61 11.28 2.23
N MET A 39 0.09 11.02 3.33
CA MET A 39 1.40 11.61 3.58
C MET A 39 2.46 11.12 2.57
N LEU A 40 2.57 9.80 2.37
CA LEU A 40 3.49 9.23 1.37
C LEU A 40 3.16 9.72 -0.04
N TYR A 41 1.88 9.86 -0.37
CA TYR A 41 1.48 10.40 -1.66
C TYR A 41 1.91 11.87 -1.81
N SER A 42 1.72 12.69 -0.79
CA SER A 42 2.18 14.09 -0.80
C SER A 42 3.69 14.19 -1.00
N VAL A 43 4.47 13.30 -0.36
CA VAL A 43 5.93 13.21 -0.52
C VAL A 43 6.29 12.87 -1.97
N VAL A 44 5.68 11.83 -2.55
CA VAL A 44 5.93 11.42 -3.95
C VAL A 44 5.49 12.48 -4.95
N GLN A 45 4.44 13.24 -4.65
CA GLN A 45 3.98 14.33 -5.52
C GLN A 45 4.80 15.62 -5.37
N HIS A 46 5.60 15.75 -4.30
CA HIS A 46 6.24 17.00 -3.86
C HIS A 46 5.24 18.14 -3.66
N TYR A 47 4.01 17.80 -3.26
CA TYR A 47 2.95 18.78 -3.02
C TYR A 47 1.90 18.20 -2.03
N PRO A 48 1.41 18.99 -1.06
CA PRO A 48 0.38 18.54 -0.11
C PRO A 48 -0.92 18.12 -0.84
N THR A 49 -1.10 16.81 -1.00
CA THR A 49 -2.22 16.22 -1.74
C THR A 49 -2.73 14.96 -1.05
N ARG A 50 -4.03 14.70 -1.19
CA ARG A 50 -4.64 13.46 -0.73
C ARG A 50 -4.64 12.41 -1.82
N PHE A 51 -4.47 11.16 -1.42
CA PHE A 51 -4.52 10.04 -2.35
C PHE A 51 -5.95 9.85 -2.87
N PHE A 52 -6.09 9.73 -4.19
CA PHE A 52 -7.41 9.70 -4.80
C PHE A 52 -8.12 8.36 -4.55
N HIS A 53 -9.20 8.38 -3.78
CA HIS A 53 -9.91 7.17 -3.33
C HIS A 53 -10.31 6.19 -4.45
N PRO A 54 -10.80 6.64 -5.63
CA PRO A 54 -11.09 5.74 -6.74
C PRO A 54 -9.88 4.94 -7.25
N ILE A 55 -8.66 5.49 -7.17
CA ILE A 55 -7.44 4.75 -7.54
C ILE A 55 -7.15 3.69 -6.48
N LEU A 56 -7.29 4.03 -5.20
CA LEU A 56 -7.11 3.08 -4.09
C LEU A 56 -8.06 1.88 -4.17
N LEU A 57 -9.31 2.12 -4.58
CA LEU A 57 -10.27 1.06 -4.83
C LEU A 57 -9.79 0.11 -5.93
N LYS A 58 -9.25 0.63 -7.03
CA LYS A 58 -8.67 -0.21 -8.10
C LYS A 58 -7.47 -1.02 -7.61
N TRP A 59 -6.61 -0.42 -6.78
CA TRP A 59 -5.43 -1.11 -6.23
C TRP A 59 -5.81 -2.22 -5.26
N THR A 60 -6.93 -2.07 -4.55
CA THR A 60 -7.42 -3.02 -3.55
C THR A 60 -8.43 -4.04 -4.06
N GLN A 61 -8.93 -3.86 -5.29
CA GLN A 61 -9.93 -4.73 -5.88
C GLN A 61 -9.37 -6.14 -6.11
N TYR A 62 -10.14 -7.16 -5.72
CA TYR A 62 -9.79 -8.59 -5.87
C TYR A 62 -8.41 -8.98 -5.30
N SER A 63 -7.95 -8.29 -4.25
CA SER A 63 -6.60 -8.45 -3.70
C SER A 63 -5.52 -8.25 -4.77
N GLY A 64 -5.65 -7.15 -5.54
CA GLY A 64 -4.72 -6.74 -6.58
C GLY A 64 -3.35 -6.35 -6.02
N LEU A 65 -2.97 -5.08 -6.14
CA LEU A 65 -1.68 -4.59 -5.64
C LEU A 65 -1.69 -4.45 -4.12
N LEU A 66 -2.80 -4.01 -3.55
CA LEU A 66 -2.96 -3.86 -2.11
C LEU A 66 -4.10 -4.74 -1.61
N GLN A 67 -4.01 -5.17 -0.36
CA GLN A 67 -5.09 -5.80 0.38
C GLN A 67 -5.57 -4.84 1.46
N LYS A 68 -6.85 -4.47 1.41
CA LYS A 68 -7.48 -3.68 2.46
C LYS A 68 -7.86 -4.57 3.63
N ARG A 69 -7.26 -4.36 4.80
CA ARG A 69 -7.69 -4.93 6.07
C ARG A 69 -8.51 -3.90 6.81
N LYS A 70 -9.79 -4.21 7.04
CA LYS A 70 -10.71 -3.33 7.77
C LYS A 70 -10.36 -3.32 9.26
N LYS A 71 -10.66 -2.20 9.92
CA LYS A 71 -10.62 -2.14 11.39
C LYS A 71 -11.41 -3.32 12.01
N PRO A 72 -10.88 -3.96 13.05
CA PRO A 72 -11.57 -5.08 13.69
C PRO A 72 -12.85 -4.61 14.39
N ARG A 73 -13.84 -5.49 14.48
CA ARG A 73 -15.09 -5.20 15.22
C ARG A 73 -14.87 -5.23 16.73
N THR A 74 -13.96 -6.09 17.19
CA THR A 74 -13.57 -6.20 18.60
C THR A 74 -12.17 -5.65 18.75
N ILE A 75 -12.00 -4.64 19.60
CA ILE A 75 -10.72 -3.97 19.81
C ILE A 75 -9.95 -4.69 20.92
N THR A 76 -8.72 -5.10 20.62
CA THR A 76 -7.74 -5.57 21.61
C THR A 76 -6.62 -4.53 21.77
N SER A 77 -5.80 -4.63 22.81
CA SER A 77 -4.64 -3.76 23.03
C SER A 77 -3.64 -3.75 21.86
N THR A 78 -3.58 -4.83 21.09
CA THR A 78 -2.70 -5.02 19.93
C THR A 78 -3.37 -4.68 18.59
N SER A 79 -4.67 -4.37 18.61
CA SER A 79 -5.44 -4.14 17.38
C SER A 79 -5.12 -2.77 16.76
N VAL A 80 -4.88 -2.77 15.45
CA VAL A 80 -4.92 -1.54 14.65
C VAL A 80 -6.37 -1.06 14.54
N ILE A 81 -6.67 0.13 15.06
CA ILE A 81 -8.03 0.69 15.11
C ILE A 81 -8.45 1.41 13.81
N ARG A 82 -7.57 1.41 12.81
CA ARG A 82 -7.77 2.03 11.49
C ARG A 82 -7.89 0.98 10.39
N ASN A 83 -8.35 1.38 9.22
CA ASN A 83 -8.17 0.53 8.04
C ASN A 83 -6.70 0.59 7.63
N VAL A 84 -6.16 -0.54 7.19
CA VAL A 84 -4.80 -0.59 6.66
C VAL A 84 -4.76 -1.24 5.28
N TYR A 85 -3.77 -0.86 4.51
CA TYR A 85 -3.47 -1.34 3.17
C TYR A 85 -2.14 -2.06 3.20
N ILE A 86 -2.18 -3.34 2.84
CA ILE A 86 -1.04 -4.26 2.94
C ILE A 86 -0.63 -4.59 1.50
N PRO A 87 0.64 -4.45 1.09
CA PRO A 87 1.11 -4.91 -0.20
C PRO A 87 0.91 -6.41 -0.35
N THR A 88 0.36 -6.83 -1.49
CA THR A 88 0.26 -8.26 -1.80
C THR A 88 1.58 -8.78 -2.37
N LYS A 89 1.76 -10.10 -2.38
CA LYS A 89 2.86 -10.74 -3.11
C LYS A 89 2.87 -10.35 -4.59
N ILE A 90 1.69 -10.13 -5.18
CA ILE A 90 1.53 -9.72 -6.57
C ILE A 90 2.14 -8.33 -6.80
N CYS A 91 1.93 -7.39 -5.87
CA CYS A 91 2.56 -6.07 -5.94
C CYS A 91 4.08 -6.16 -5.91
N ARG A 92 4.64 -6.96 -4.98
CA ARG A 92 6.09 -7.14 -4.89
C ARG A 92 6.68 -7.73 -6.16
N SER A 93 6.08 -8.80 -6.69
CA SER A 93 6.50 -9.41 -7.95
C SER A 93 6.42 -8.41 -9.10
N PHE A 94 5.31 -7.68 -9.21
CA PHE A 94 5.12 -6.68 -10.25
C PHE A 94 6.14 -5.54 -10.19
N LEU A 95 6.48 -5.04 -8.99
CA LEU A 95 7.53 -4.03 -8.82
C LEU A 95 8.90 -4.55 -9.26
N ASN A 96 9.28 -5.75 -8.80
CA ASN A 96 10.56 -6.37 -9.15
C ASN A 96 10.67 -6.64 -10.66
N GLU A 97 9.61 -7.14 -11.31
CA GLU A 97 9.55 -7.37 -12.76
C GLU A 97 9.73 -6.07 -13.58
N ASN A 98 9.40 -4.92 -12.99
CA ASN A 98 9.51 -3.61 -13.61
C ASN A 98 10.75 -2.82 -13.12
N GLY A 99 11.70 -3.49 -12.46
CA GLY A 99 12.99 -2.92 -12.05
C GLY A 99 13.00 -2.16 -10.72
N PHE A 100 11.90 -2.18 -9.96
CA PHE A 100 11.85 -1.57 -8.63
C PHE A 100 12.32 -2.58 -7.58
N VAL A 101 13.59 -2.43 -7.17
CA VAL A 101 14.20 -3.32 -6.18
C VAL A 101 13.53 -3.14 -4.81
N LEU A 102 13.05 -4.25 -4.26
CA LEU A 102 12.54 -4.36 -2.91
C LEU A 102 13.52 -5.19 -2.07
N ASP A 103 13.73 -4.78 -0.82
CA ASP A 103 14.41 -5.61 0.18
C ASP A 103 13.55 -6.83 0.54
N ASP A 104 14.14 -7.79 1.27
CA ASP A 104 13.43 -8.97 1.76
C ASP A 104 12.11 -8.60 2.43
N ASP A 105 11.06 -9.40 2.19
CA ASP A 105 9.70 -9.12 2.67
C ASP A 105 9.74 -8.94 4.19
N PRO A 106 9.59 -7.70 4.70
CA PRO A 106 9.67 -7.46 6.12
C PRO A 106 8.42 -8.15 6.69
N LEU A 107 8.63 -9.19 7.50
CA LEU A 107 7.58 -9.96 8.18
C LEU A 107 6.91 -9.10 9.26
N VAL A 108 6.34 -7.96 8.86
CA VAL A 108 5.74 -6.96 9.73
C VAL A 108 4.32 -7.42 10.03
N ALA A 109 4.12 -7.91 11.24
CA ALA A 109 2.79 -8.18 11.75
C ALA A 109 1.97 -6.88 11.79
N VAL A 110 0.73 -6.93 11.31
CA VAL A 110 -0.19 -5.79 11.41
C VAL A 110 -0.74 -5.71 12.82
N ASN A 111 -0.18 -4.82 13.63
CA ASN A 111 -0.57 -4.54 15.02
C ASN A 111 -0.32 -3.06 15.37
N SER A 112 -0.89 -2.61 16.49
CA SER A 112 -0.80 -1.21 16.95
C SER A 112 0.63 -0.73 17.18
N HIS A 113 1.50 -1.59 17.74
CA HIS A 113 2.91 -1.27 17.95
C HIS A 113 3.63 -0.93 16.64
N ASN A 114 3.44 -1.75 15.61
CA ASN A 114 4.06 -1.53 14.30
C ASN A 114 3.42 -0.35 13.56
N GLU A 115 2.12 -0.10 13.75
CA GLU A 115 1.47 1.11 13.19
C GLU A 115 2.11 2.38 13.75
N GLN A 116 2.36 2.42 15.07
CA GLN A 116 3.03 3.54 15.73
C GLN A 116 4.49 3.68 15.31
N ALA A 117 5.21 2.56 15.16
CA ALA A 117 6.59 2.59 14.69
C ALA A 117 6.69 3.22 13.28
N ILE A 118 5.74 2.90 12.39
CA ILE A 118 5.66 3.50 11.06
C ILE A 118 5.34 5.00 11.14
N GLU A 119 4.46 5.42 12.06
CA GLU A 119 4.11 6.83 12.27
C GLU A 119 5.29 7.69 12.78
N VAL A 120 6.31 7.08 13.40
CA VAL A 120 7.53 7.79 13.81
C VAL A 120 8.53 7.96 12.67
N VAL A 121 8.52 7.04 11.70
CA VAL A 121 9.46 7.03 10.56
C VAL A 121 8.98 7.94 9.41
N VAL A 122 7.67 8.06 9.25
CA VAL A 122 7.03 8.85 8.19
C VAL A 122 6.70 10.24 8.73
#